data_AF-A0A0F3GSV6-F1
#
_entry.id   AF-A0A0F3GSV6-F1
#
_cell.length_a   1.000
_cell.length_b   1.000
_cell.length_c   1.000
_cell.angle_alpha   90.00
_cell.angle_beta   90.00
_cell.angle_gamma   90.00
#
_symmetry.space_group_name_H-M   'P 1'
#
loop_
_entity.id
_entity.type
_entity.pdbx_description
1 polymer ?
#
loop_
_entity_poly.entity_id
_entity_poly.type
_entity_poly.pdbx_seq_one_letter_code
_entity_poly.pdbx_strand_id
1 'polypeptide(L)'
;MSKKLMGQFDELIELAAKFVERQKGIWDHTAWMDFLADVQKMGFETTEEMKAYLGTLLESMKKFYGAAATTDGITNAMMALAENSVGFIKKTKGVWDHAVWMEYLQDVKKKGLAVSDETTKYMGNVMESMKELYVFPPIASKILAKTGLGKAE
;
A
#
# COMPACT_ATOMS: atom_id res chain seq x y z
N MET A 1 -12.97 -4.50 12.98
CA MET A 1 -12.54 -5.74 12.31
C MET A 1 -11.42 -6.38 13.12
N SER A 2 -11.42 -7.70 13.25
CA SER A 2 -10.47 -8.46 14.05
C SER A 2 -9.04 -8.26 13.53
N LYS A 3 -8.15 -7.68 14.36
CA LYS A 3 -6.68 -7.58 14.20
C LYS A 3 -5.97 -8.94 13.98
N LYS A 4 -6.71 -10.03 13.86
CA LYS A 4 -6.19 -11.40 13.88
C LYS A 4 -5.90 -11.81 12.44
N LEU A 5 -4.61 -11.75 12.07
CA LEU A 5 -3.97 -12.21 10.81
C LEU A 5 -3.69 -11.15 9.72
N MET A 6 -3.36 -9.89 10.07
CA MET A 6 -2.67 -9.02 9.11
C MET A 6 -1.18 -9.38 9.06
N GLY A 7 -0.64 -9.56 7.85
CA GLY A 7 0.80 -9.72 7.63
C GLY A 7 1.52 -8.38 7.82
N GLN A 8 2.84 -8.39 8.03
CA GLN A 8 3.60 -7.14 8.20
C GLN A 8 3.54 -6.23 6.95
N PHE A 9 3.35 -6.81 5.77
CA PHE A 9 3.11 -6.06 4.54
C PHE A 9 1.78 -5.29 4.61
N ASP A 10 0.71 -5.93 5.04
CA ASP A 10 -0.63 -5.35 5.20
C ASP A 10 -0.58 -4.18 6.17
N GLU A 11 0.06 -4.39 7.32
CA GLU A 11 0.24 -3.36 8.33
C GLU A 11 1.05 -2.17 7.79
N LEU A 12 2.07 -2.43 6.97
CA LEU A 12 2.91 -1.39 6.36
C LEU A 12 2.10 -0.55 5.35
N ILE A 13 1.32 -1.20 4.50
CA ILE A 13 0.46 -0.51 3.53
C ILE A 13 -0.64 0.29 4.24
N GLU A 14 -1.23 -0.27 5.30
CA GLU A 14 -2.21 0.44 6.12
C GLU A 14 -1.59 1.65 6.84
N LEU A 15 -0.37 1.52 7.37
CA LEU A 15 0.37 2.62 7.97
C LEU A 15 0.61 3.75 6.96
N ALA A 16 1.04 3.42 5.74
CA ALA A 16 1.25 4.37 4.65
C ALA A 16 -0.04 5.11 4.27
N ALA A 17 -1.16 4.39 4.11
CA ALA A 17 -2.45 4.98 3.78
C ALA A 17 -2.94 5.95 4.88
N LYS A 18 -2.83 5.54 6.15
CA LYS A 18 -3.16 6.39 7.30
C LYS A 18 -2.25 7.60 7.42
N PHE A 19 -0.96 7.46 7.12
CA PHE A 19 -0.04 8.58 7.12
C PHE A 19 -0.47 9.64 6.12
N VAL A 20 -0.70 9.27 4.85
CA VAL A 20 -1.13 10.21 3.81
C VAL A 20 -2.45 10.88 4.17
N GLU A 21 -3.40 10.12 4.72
CA GLU A 21 -4.70 10.66 5.14
C GLU A 21 -4.56 11.66 6.30
N ARG A 22 -3.81 11.32 7.36
CA ARG A 22 -3.56 12.22 8.50
C ARG A 22 -2.85 13.50 8.08
N GLN A 23 -1.88 13.37 7.18
CA GLN A 23 -1.12 14.49 6.63
C GLN A 23 -1.90 15.25 5.54
N LYS A 24 -3.10 14.76 5.15
CA LYS A 24 -3.90 15.30 4.04
C LYS A 24 -3.07 15.48 2.75
N GLY A 25 -2.17 14.54 2.50
CA GLY A 25 -1.25 14.56 1.36
C GLY A 25 -0.12 15.61 1.44
N ILE A 26 0.09 16.27 2.58
CA ILE A 26 1.13 17.29 2.75
C ILE A 26 1.94 16.99 4.02
N TRP A 27 3.24 16.71 3.86
CA TRP A 27 4.14 16.45 4.98
C TRP A 27 5.49 17.13 4.76
N ASP A 28 6.17 17.43 5.86
CA ASP A 28 7.54 17.96 5.86
C ASP A 28 8.55 16.85 6.20
N HIS A 29 9.81 17.26 6.38
CA HIS A 29 10.87 16.32 6.74
C HIS A 29 10.65 15.67 8.11
N THR A 30 10.10 16.38 9.09
CA THR A 30 9.85 15.84 10.44
C THR A 30 8.79 14.75 10.39
N ALA A 31 7.66 15.00 9.74
CA ALA A 31 6.61 14.01 9.55
C ALA A 31 7.11 12.77 8.77
N TRP A 32 7.98 12.98 7.79
CA TRP A 32 8.65 11.87 7.10
C TRP A 32 9.52 11.03 8.04
N MET A 33 10.32 11.66 8.89
CA MET A 33 11.18 10.96 9.85
C MET A 33 10.36 10.19 10.90
N ASP A 34 9.24 10.75 11.35
CA ASP A 34 8.31 10.08 12.27
C ASP A 34 7.67 8.84 11.62
N PHE A 35 7.27 8.94 10.35
CA PHE A 35 6.78 7.79 9.59
C PHE A 35 7.82 6.68 9.50
N LEU A 36 9.08 7.01 9.19
CA LEU A 36 10.17 6.03 9.16
C LEU A 36 10.40 5.38 10.52
N ALA A 37 10.32 6.15 11.61
CA ALA A 37 10.43 5.61 12.96
C ALA A 37 9.28 4.62 13.26
N ASP A 38 8.07 4.87 12.80
CA ASP A 38 6.95 3.93 12.94
C ASP A 38 7.16 2.65 12.11
N VAL A 39 7.70 2.76 10.90
CA VAL A 39 8.10 1.60 10.09
C VAL A 39 9.18 0.77 10.79
N GLN A 40 10.16 1.42 11.43
CA GLN A 40 11.18 0.73 12.23
C GLN A 40 10.60 -0.01 13.43
N LYS A 41 9.61 0.58 14.12
CA LYS A 41 8.90 -0.09 15.25
C LYS A 41 8.17 -1.36 14.82
N MET A 42 7.81 -1.49 13.55
CA MET A 42 7.24 -2.72 12.98
C MET A 42 8.29 -3.80 12.70
N GLY A 43 9.56 -3.49 12.91
CA GLY A 43 10.70 -4.39 12.74
C GLY A 43 11.32 -4.36 11.33
N PHE A 44 11.02 -3.35 10.51
CA PHE A 44 11.68 -3.14 9.23
C PHE A 44 12.95 -2.31 9.39
N GLU A 45 13.99 -2.69 8.66
CA GLU A 45 15.16 -1.84 8.50
C GLU A 45 14.87 -0.79 7.42
N THR A 46 15.01 0.48 7.76
CA THR A 46 14.82 1.59 6.81
C THR A 46 16.13 1.91 6.11
N THR A 47 16.62 0.98 5.29
CA THR A 47 17.74 1.23 4.37
C THR A 47 17.39 2.33 3.38
N GLU A 48 18.39 2.90 2.68
CA GLU A 48 18.13 3.91 1.65
C GLU A 48 17.19 3.42 0.55
N GLU A 49 17.32 2.14 0.17
CA GLU A 49 16.43 1.52 -0.81
C GLU A 49 14.99 1.38 -0.27
N MET A 50 14.83 0.93 0.99
CA MET A 50 13.51 0.87 1.64
C MET A 50 12.87 2.26 1.74
N LYS A 51 13.65 3.28 2.11
CA LYS A 51 13.18 4.68 2.15
C LYS A 51 12.72 5.15 0.77
N ALA A 52 13.45 4.81 -0.29
CA ALA A 52 13.06 5.15 -1.65
C ALA A 52 11.73 4.51 -2.05
N TYR A 53 11.54 3.20 -1.82
CA TYR A 53 10.27 2.53 -2.13
C TYR A 53 9.11 3.08 -1.30
N LEU A 54 9.32 3.36 -0.01
CA LEU A 54 8.32 4.00 0.83
C LEU A 54 7.97 5.40 0.34
N GLY A 55 8.98 6.20 -0.04
CA GLY A 55 8.76 7.53 -0.61
C GLY A 55 7.92 7.48 -1.88
N THR A 56 8.24 6.57 -2.80
CA THR A 56 7.45 6.35 -4.02
C THR A 56 6.01 5.93 -3.69
N LEU A 57 5.81 5.03 -2.73
CA LEU A 57 4.48 4.62 -2.28
C LEU A 57 3.66 5.82 -1.75
N LEU A 58 4.25 6.62 -0.86
CA LEU A 58 3.56 7.76 -0.24
C LEU A 58 3.20 8.82 -1.28
N GLU A 59 4.10 9.13 -2.23
CA GLU A 59 3.83 10.07 -3.31
C GLU A 59 2.74 9.57 -4.27
N SER A 60 2.72 8.26 -4.57
CA SER A 60 1.64 7.64 -5.34
C SER A 60 0.30 7.74 -4.61
N MET A 61 0.28 7.41 -3.31
CA MET A 61 -0.90 7.52 -2.47
C MET A 61 -1.39 8.96 -2.30
N LYS A 62 -0.49 9.94 -2.22
CA LYS A 62 -0.81 11.37 -2.18
C LYS A 62 -1.50 11.84 -3.44
N LYS A 63 -1.03 11.42 -4.62
CA LYS A 63 -1.69 11.75 -5.91
C LYS A 63 -3.10 11.17 -5.95
N PHE A 64 -3.25 9.91 -5.53
CA PHE A 64 -4.56 9.30 -5.40
C PHE A 64 -5.46 10.06 -4.41
N TYR A 65 -4.94 10.40 -3.22
CA TYR A 65 -5.65 11.18 -2.22
C TYR A 65 -6.14 12.51 -2.80
N GLY A 66 -5.29 13.26 -3.49
CA GLY A 66 -5.66 14.53 -4.11
C GLY A 66 -6.77 14.40 -5.16
N ALA A 67 -6.70 13.35 -5.99
CA ALA A 67 -7.72 13.08 -7.01
C ALA A 67 -9.06 12.58 -6.42
N ALA A 68 -9.01 11.83 -5.32
CA ALA A 68 -10.19 11.28 -4.66
C ALA A 68 -10.79 12.22 -3.59
N ALA A 69 -10.04 13.20 -3.09
CA ALA A 69 -10.46 14.12 -2.02
C ALA A 69 -11.66 15.00 -2.38
N THR A 70 -12.01 15.10 -3.67
CA THR A 70 -13.23 15.79 -4.12
C THR A 70 -14.51 14.98 -3.85
N THR A 71 -14.39 13.78 -3.29
CA THR A 71 -15.52 12.89 -2.96
C THR A 71 -15.72 12.79 -1.44
N ASP A 72 -16.98 12.79 -1.00
CA ASP A 72 -17.32 12.50 0.39
C ASP A 72 -16.83 11.09 0.75
N GLY A 73 -16.03 10.96 1.81
CA GLY A 73 -15.54 9.67 2.30
C GLY A 73 -14.13 9.28 1.88
N ILE A 74 -13.24 10.24 1.61
CA ILE A 74 -11.82 10.01 1.26
C ILE A 74 -11.10 9.04 2.21
N THR A 75 -11.38 9.07 3.51
CA THR A 75 -10.82 8.13 4.49
C THR A 75 -11.22 6.68 4.16
N ASN A 76 -12.50 6.45 3.84
CA ASN A 76 -12.99 5.13 3.43
C ASN A 76 -12.38 4.73 2.10
N ALA A 77 -12.21 5.66 1.16
CA ALA A 77 -11.57 5.43 -0.13
C ALA A 77 -10.11 5.00 0.02
N MET A 78 -9.32 5.69 0.84
CA MET A 78 -7.92 5.36 1.12
C MET A 78 -7.76 3.99 1.78
N MET A 79 -8.60 3.70 2.79
CA MET A 79 -8.57 2.42 3.49
C MET A 79 -9.03 1.28 2.59
N ALA A 80 -10.11 1.48 1.82
CA ALA A 80 -10.57 0.50 0.85
C ALA A 80 -9.50 0.26 -0.23
N LEU A 81 -8.83 1.30 -0.74
CA LEU A 81 -7.72 1.14 -1.68
C LEU A 81 -6.64 0.24 -1.06
N ALA A 82 -6.15 0.59 0.12
CA ALA A 82 -5.11 -0.18 0.82
C ALA A 82 -5.49 -1.65 1.00
N GLU A 83 -6.68 -1.94 1.54
CA GLU A 83 -7.15 -3.30 1.79
C GLU A 83 -7.30 -4.12 0.50
N ASN A 84 -7.89 -3.52 -0.55
CA ASN A 84 -8.06 -4.19 -1.84
C ASN A 84 -6.73 -4.46 -2.52
N SER A 85 -5.84 -3.47 -2.52
CA SER A 85 -4.53 -3.56 -3.15
C SER A 85 -3.67 -4.64 -2.50
N VAL A 86 -3.66 -4.73 -1.16
CA VAL A 86 -2.96 -5.79 -0.45
C VAL A 86 -3.50 -7.17 -0.84
N GLY A 87 -4.83 -7.35 -0.82
CA GLY A 87 -5.45 -8.61 -1.20
C GLY A 87 -5.13 -9.00 -2.65
N PHE A 88 -5.19 -8.05 -3.56
CA PHE A 88 -4.84 -8.25 -4.96
C PHE A 88 -3.38 -8.64 -5.15
N ILE A 89 -2.44 -7.87 -4.58
CA ILE A 89 -1.00 -8.12 -4.73
C ILE A 89 -0.61 -9.48 -4.18
N LYS A 90 -1.18 -9.89 -3.04
CA LYS A 90 -0.97 -11.23 -2.49
C LYS A 90 -1.52 -12.32 -3.39
N LYS A 91 -2.74 -12.15 -3.91
CA LYS A 91 -3.40 -13.11 -4.81
C LYS A 91 -2.61 -13.29 -6.10
N THR A 92 -2.10 -12.19 -6.66
CA THR A 92 -1.35 -12.17 -7.91
C THR A 92 0.16 -12.36 -7.72
N LYS A 93 0.62 -12.39 -6.46
CA LYS A 93 2.05 -12.37 -6.09
C LYS A 93 2.83 -11.26 -6.79
N GLY A 94 2.19 -10.10 -7.00
CA GLY A 94 2.78 -8.97 -7.71
C GLY A 94 2.86 -9.11 -9.23
N VAL A 95 2.16 -10.08 -9.84
CA VAL A 95 2.17 -10.31 -11.30
C VAL A 95 0.75 -10.30 -11.85
N TRP A 96 0.41 -9.31 -12.67
CA TRP A 96 -0.90 -9.20 -13.31
C TRP A 96 -0.77 -8.72 -14.75
N ASP A 97 -1.72 -9.11 -15.59
CA ASP A 97 -1.89 -8.59 -16.94
C ASP A 97 -3.02 -7.54 -16.98
N HIS A 98 -3.35 -7.06 -18.18
CA HIS A 98 -4.42 -6.08 -18.36
C HIS A 98 -5.79 -6.62 -17.97
N ALA A 99 -6.10 -7.90 -18.24
CA ALA A 99 -7.41 -8.48 -17.91
C ALA A 99 -7.60 -8.54 -16.39
N VAL A 100 -6.60 -9.03 -15.67
CA VAL A 100 -6.59 -9.10 -14.20
C VAL A 100 -6.63 -7.71 -13.57
N TRP A 101 -5.97 -6.71 -14.18
CA TRP A 101 -6.08 -5.31 -13.77
C TRP A 101 -7.51 -4.78 -13.90
N MET A 102 -8.19 -5.07 -15.01
CA MET A 102 -9.57 -4.63 -15.23
C MET A 102 -10.55 -5.26 -14.23
N GLU A 103 -10.35 -6.53 -13.85
CA GLU A 103 -11.13 -7.17 -12.78
C GLU A 103 -10.96 -6.45 -11.43
N TYR A 104 -9.73 -6.11 -11.07
CA TYR A 104 -9.45 -5.34 -9.87
C TYR A 104 -10.16 -3.99 -9.85
N LEU A 105 -10.15 -3.26 -10.96
CA LEU A 105 -10.87 -1.99 -11.06
C LEU A 105 -12.38 -2.15 -10.86
N GLN A 106 -12.97 -3.24 -11.36
CA GLN A 106 -14.38 -3.53 -11.10
C GLN A 106 -14.65 -3.82 -9.63
N ASP A 107 -13.77 -4.56 -8.96
CA ASP A 107 -13.92 -4.87 -7.53
C ASP A 107 -13.77 -3.64 -6.65
N VAL A 108 -12.85 -2.74 -7.01
CA VAL A 108 -12.70 -1.44 -6.35
C VAL A 108 -13.94 -0.57 -6.57
N LYS A 109 -14.47 -0.50 -7.80
CA LYS A 109 -15.71 0.22 -8.11
C LYS A 109 -16.92 -0.29 -7.32
N LYS A 110 -17.08 -1.62 -7.18
CA LYS A 110 -18.14 -2.23 -6.35
C LYS A 110 -18.07 -1.82 -4.88
N LYS A 111 -16.88 -1.42 -4.40
CA LYS A 111 -16.66 -0.94 -3.03
C LYS A 111 -16.86 0.57 -2.87
N GLY A 112 -17.43 1.24 -3.87
CA GLY A 112 -17.84 2.64 -3.79
C GLY A 112 -16.75 3.65 -4.16
N LEU A 113 -15.60 3.18 -4.64
CA LEU A 113 -14.54 4.05 -5.14
C LEU A 113 -14.91 4.58 -6.53
N ALA A 114 -14.84 5.89 -6.70
CA ALA A 114 -14.99 6.53 -8.00
C ALA A 114 -13.76 6.22 -8.87
N VAL A 115 -13.98 5.51 -9.98
CA VAL A 115 -12.93 5.11 -10.93
C VAL A 115 -13.04 5.97 -12.18
N SER A 116 -12.52 7.19 -12.11
CA SER A 116 -12.21 8.04 -13.27
C SER A 116 -10.89 7.63 -13.92
N ASP A 117 -10.61 8.13 -15.13
CA ASP A 117 -9.32 7.89 -15.81
C ASP A 117 -8.12 8.35 -14.96
N GLU A 118 -8.24 9.50 -14.30
CA GLU A 118 -7.19 10.05 -13.45
C GLU A 118 -6.97 9.20 -12.19
N THR A 119 -8.04 8.86 -11.47
CA THR A 119 -7.93 7.98 -10.29
C THR A 119 -7.43 6.59 -10.68
N THR A 120 -7.80 6.07 -11.86
CA THR A 120 -7.30 4.79 -12.38
C THR A 120 -5.80 4.83 -12.59
N LYS A 121 -5.29 5.89 -13.21
CA LYS A 121 -3.85 6.10 -13.40
C LYS A 121 -3.10 6.15 -12.06
N TYR A 122 -3.62 6.89 -11.08
CA TYR A 122 -2.95 6.98 -9.77
C TYR A 122 -3.03 5.68 -8.97
N MET A 123 -4.14 4.95 -9.07
CA MET A 123 -4.23 3.59 -8.51
C MET A 123 -3.17 2.68 -9.13
N GLY A 124 -2.97 2.73 -10.45
CA GLY A 124 -1.91 1.96 -11.11
C GLY A 124 -0.52 2.25 -10.53
N ASN A 125 -0.20 3.53 -10.29
CA ASN A 125 1.06 3.92 -9.66
C ASN A 125 1.18 3.36 -8.23
N VAL A 126 0.12 3.45 -7.43
CA VAL A 126 0.09 2.87 -6.08
C VAL A 126 0.35 1.36 -6.13
N MET A 127 -0.27 0.64 -7.08
CA MET A 127 -0.11 -0.81 -7.22
C MET A 127 1.32 -1.21 -7.60
N GLU A 128 1.95 -0.49 -8.52
CA GLU A 128 3.36 -0.75 -8.88
C GLU A 128 4.29 -0.48 -7.69
N SER A 129 4.10 0.63 -6.95
CA SER A 129 4.91 0.90 -5.74
C SER A 129 4.72 -0.16 -4.65
N MET A 130 3.49 -0.63 -4.45
CA MET A 130 3.23 -1.71 -3.50
C MET A 130 3.82 -3.05 -3.95
N LYS A 131 3.84 -3.33 -5.24
CA LYS A 131 4.48 -4.53 -5.81
C LYS A 131 5.98 -4.50 -5.59
N GLU A 132 6.65 -3.37 -5.83
CA GLU A 132 8.08 -3.20 -5.56
C GLU A 132 8.39 -3.51 -4.10
N LEU A 133 7.60 -2.97 -3.17
CA LEU A 133 7.71 -3.31 -1.73
C LEU A 133 7.43 -4.78 -1.45
N TYR A 134 6.43 -5.38 -2.08
CA TYR A 134 6.05 -6.78 -1.84
C TYR A 134 7.16 -7.76 -2.24
N VAL A 135 7.83 -7.51 -3.36
CA VAL A 135 8.93 -8.35 -3.84
C VAL A 135 10.29 -7.98 -3.24
N PHE A 136 10.38 -6.85 -2.54
CA PHE A 136 11.61 -6.39 -1.90
C PHE A 136 12.08 -7.41 -0.84
N PRO A 137 13.33 -7.94 -0.91
CA PRO A 137 13.74 -9.09 -0.11
C PRO A 137 13.54 -8.94 1.41
N PRO A 138 13.86 -7.81 2.06
CA PRO A 138 13.59 -7.62 3.49
C PRO A 138 12.11 -7.75 3.88
N ILE A 139 11.19 -7.40 2.97
CA ILE A 139 9.75 -7.58 3.17
C ILE A 139 9.36 -9.02 2.85
N ALA A 140 9.80 -9.55 1.70
CA ALA A 140 9.48 -10.91 1.27
C ALA A 140 9.94 -11.97 2.29
N SER A 141 11.16 -11.84 2.85
CA SER A 141 11.68 -12.73 3.89
C SER A 141 10.83 -12.71 5.16
N LYS A 142 10.31 -11.54 5.55
CA LYS A 142 9.44 -11.40 6.71
C LYS A 142 8.04 -11.98 6.48
N ILE A 143 7.51 -11.85 5.25
CA ILE A 143 6.27 -12.52 4.83
C ILE A 143 6.45 -14.05 4.92
N LEU A 144 7.54 -14.59 4.39
CA LEU A 144 7.84 -16.03 4.38
C LEU A 144 8.13 -16.60 5.77
N ALA A 145 8.79 -15.84 6.65
CA ALA A 145 9.07 -16.26 8.03
C ALA A 145 7.78 -16.47 8.86
N LYS A 146 6.71 -15.70 8.59
CA LYS A 146 5.42 -15.85 9.28
C LYS A 146 4.55 -17.00 8.74
N THR A 147 4.77 -17.48 7.52
CA THR A 147 3.97 -18.56 6.91
C THR A 147 4.50 -19.97 7.21
N GLY A 148 5.61 -20.10 7.94
CA GLY A 148 6.18 -21.40 8.33
C GLY A 148 6.88 -22.15 7.19
N LEU A 149 7.03 -21.55 6.01
CA LEU A 149 7.68 -22.15 4.82
C LEU A 149 9.21 -21.97 4.80
N GLY A 150 9.81 -21.60 5.94
CA GLY A 150 11.23 -21.27 6.07
C GLY A 150 12.12 -22.35 6.70
N LYS A 151 11.75 -23.63 6.61
CA LYS A 151 12.67 -24.74 6.92
C LYS A 151 12.74 -25.70 5.73
N ALA A 152 13.70 -25.45 4.86
CA ALA A 152 14.40 -26.51 4.17
C ALA A 152 15.82 -26.50 4.74
N GLU A 153 16.04 -27.36 5.75
CA GLU A 153 17.38 -27.87 6.07
C GLU A 153 17.76 -28.94 5.03
#